data_AF-K1YBW0-F1
#
_entry.id   AF-K1YBW0-F1
#
_cell.length_a   1.000
_cell.length_b   1.000
_cell.length_c   1.000
_cell.angle_alpha   90.00
_cell.angle_beta   90.00
_cell.angle_gamma   90.00
#
_symmetry.space_group_name_H-M   'P 1'
#
loop_
_entity.id
_entity.type
_entity.pdbx_description
1 polymer ?
#
loop_
_entity_poly.entity_id
_entity_poly.type
_entity_poly.pdbx_seq_one_letter_code
_entity_poly.pdbx_strand_id
1 'polypeptide(L)'
;MNYLISQSNLLKLINSFRKDHTIFAPVKVGKSDYQFAKNPDSSEIVFRYPLTILPPKKVFLPPKELLLKRSKSGQLEELLPQASDRTLLFGVHLVDIHGILYLDKSLEEPFVDEYYRRRRANTVIIGISDCQQNKYLAETLAPDVQEGFDLYLEPISDSEYLAIVGSPIGQKLVGSKFFQETQIHQGKVESTRAIDKKDPDYLAKVIEATMDSKIWDDLAKQCIACGICSYVCPVCYCTDTVDSMDL
;
A
#
# COMPACT_ATOMS: atom_id res chain seq x y z
N MET A 1 10.90 -7.26 21.71
CA MET A 1 11.98 -8.08 21.13
C MET A 1 12.03 -7.77 19.65
N ASN A 2 13.21 -7.57 19.10
CA ASN A 2 13.39 -7.22 17.70
C ASN A 2 13.89 -8.43 16.92
N TYR A 3 13.63 -8.45 15.61
CA TYR A 3 13.93 -9.60 14.77
C TYR A 3 14.72 -9.18 13.54
N LEU A 4 15.67 -10.01 13.12
CA LEU A 4 16.42 -9.86 11.87
C LEU A 4 15.95 -10.88 10.85
N ILE A 5 15.96 -10.48 9.59
CA ILE A 5 15.77 -11.37 8.45
C ILE A 5 16.72 -11.00 7.32
N SER A 6 17.38 -12.01 6.75
CA SER A 6 18.16 -11.83 5.53
C SER A 6 17.26 -11.82 4.29
N GLN A 7 17.67 -11.14 3.23
CA GLN A 7 16.95 -11.10 1.96
C GLN A 7 16.69 -12.51 1.40
N SER A 8 17.64 -13.43 1.57
CA SER A 8 17.48 -14.83 1.15
C SER A 8 16.39 -15.56 1.94
N ASN A 9 16.28 -15.32 3.24
CA ASN A 9 15.21 -15.87 4.07
C ASN A 9 13.87 -15.18 3.80
N LEU A 10 13.87 -13.89 3.49
CA LEU A 10 12.68 -13.15 3.09
C LEU A 10 12.10 -13.69 1.78
N LEU A 11 12.94 -14.01 0.78
CA LEU A 11 12.50 -14.70 -0.43
C LEU A 11 11.90 -16.08 -0.14
N LYS A 12 12.51 -16.85 0.78
CA LYS A 12 11.95 -18.14 1.21
C LYS A 12 10.61 -17.98 1.93
N LEU A 13 10.47 -16.94 2.77
CA LEU A 13 9.22 -16.58 3.43
C LEU A 13 8.16 -16.26 2.38
N ILE A 14 8.41 -15.33 1.44
CA ILE A 14 7.48 -14.99 0.35
C ILE A 14 7.08 -16.24 -0.44
N ASN A 15 8.03 -17.12 -0.77
CA ASN A 15 7.75 -18.36 -1.48
C ASN A 15 6.82 -19.31 -0.70
N SER A 16 6.88 -19.30 0.63
CA SER A 16 5.99 -20.13 1.45
C SER A 16 4.52 -19.68 1.36
N PHE A 17 4.26 -18.39 1.12
CA PHE A 17 2.91 -17.84 0.94
C PHE A 17 2.30 -18.22 -0.41
N ARG A 18 3.09 -18.53 -1.44
CA ARG A 18 2.59 -18.86 -2.79
C ARG A 18 1.66 -20.07 -2.84
N LYS A 19 1.68 -20.91 -1.80
CA LYS A 19 0.82 -22.10 -1.71
C LYS A 19 -0.67 -21.73 -1.61
N ASP A 20 -0.99 -20.66 -0.89
CA ASP A 20 -2.37 -20.29 -0.56
C ASP A 20 -2.66 -18.79 -0.66
N HIS A 21 -1.68 -17.95 -1.06
CA HIS A 21 -1.85 -16.53 -1.26
C HIS A 21 -1.50 -16.12 -2.69
N THR A 22 -2.24 -15.15 -3.21
CA THR A 22 -1.79 -14.33 -4.33
C THR A 22 -0.69 -13.38 -3.83
N ILE A 23 0.44 -13.30 -4.52
CA ILE A 23 1.54 -12.41 -4.16
C ILE A 23 1.45 -11.15 -5.00
N PHE A 24 1.51 -9.98 -4.38
CA PHE A 24 1.82 -8.73 -5.04
C PHE A 24 3.17 -8.22 -4.53
N ALA A 25 4.09 -7.96 -5.44
CA ALA A 25 5.43 -7.50 -5.10
C ALA A 25 5.95 -6.51 -6.16
N PRO A 26 6.82 -5.56 -5.76
CA PRO A 26 7.42 -4.63 -6.69
C PRO A 26 8.37 -5.35 -7.64
N VAL A 27 8.26 -5.04 -8.93
CA VAL A 27 9.17 -5.49 -9.99
C VAL A 27 9.60 -4.30 -10.83
N LYS A 28 10.76 -4.40 -11.48
CA LYS A 28 11.20 -3.41 -12.45
C LYS A 28 10.50 -3.62 -13.79
N VAL A 29 10.01 -2.54 -14.40
CA VAL A 29 9.37 -2.54 -15.71
C VAL A 29 10.03 -1.49 -16.60
N GLY A 30 10.36 -1.87 -17.82
CA GLY A 30 11.09 -0.98 -18.73
C GLY A 30 12.47 -0.59 -18.18
N LYS A 31 12.89 0.65 -18.44
CA LYS A 31 14.26 1.11 -18.12
C LYS A 31 14.41 1.56 -16.66
N SER A 32 13.41 2.24 -16.12
CA SER A 32 13.50 2.97 -14.85
C SER A 32 12.29 2.81 -13.93
N ASP A 33 11.23 2.14 -14.40
CA ASP A 33 9.94 2.20 -13.72
C ASP A 33 9.70 0.93 -12.91
N TYR A 34 8.76 1.01 -11.98
CA TYR A 34 8.44 -0.08 -11.07
C TYR A 34 6.93 -0.25 -10.94
N GLN A 35 6.47 -1.47 -10.71
CA GLN A 35 5.06 -1.73 -10.43
C GLN A 35 4.89 -2.90 -9.47
N PHE A 36 3.79 -2.91 -8.72
CA PHE A 36 3.33 -4.12 -8.03
C PHE A 36 2.77 -5.10 -9.06
N ALA A 37 3.51 -6.18 -9.34
CA ALA A 37 3.07 -7.27 -10.21
C ALA A 37 2.34 -8.34 -9.39
N LYS A 38 1.37 -9.02 -10.02
CA LYS A 38 0.67 -10.17 -9.46
C LYS A 38 1.46 -11.45 -9.75
N ASN A 39 1.75 -12.23 -8.72
CA ASN A 39 2.51 -13.47 -8.75
C ASN A 39 3.81 -13.40 -9.60
N PRO A 40 4.68 -12.38 -9.43
CA PRO A 40 5.92 -12.30 -10.19
C PRO A 40 6.84 -13.47 -9.85
N ASP A 41 7.83 -13.75 -10.69
CA ASP A 41 8.88 -14.71 -10.33
C ASP A 41 9.74 -14.15 -9.20
N SER A 42 10.23 -15.02 -8.31
CA SER A 42 10.96 -14.56 -7.12
C SER A 42 12.30 -13.88 -7.46
N SER A 43 12.86 -14.13 -8.65
CA SER A 43 14.03 -13.43 -9.18
C SER A 43 13.72 -12.01 -9.69
N GLU A 44 12.46 -11.68 -9.94
CA GLU A 44 12.04 -10.37 -10.44
C GLU A 44 11.72 -9.38 -9.30
N ILE A 45 11.47 -9.89 -8.09
CA ILE A 45 11.13 -9.09 -6.92
C ILE A 45 12.29 -8.18 -6.55
N VAL A 46 12.03 -6.88 -6.47
CA VAL A 46 13.01 -5.89 -6.03
C VAL A 46 12.79 -5.51 -4.56
N PHE A 47 13.88 -5.32 -3.83
CA PHE A 47 13.86 -4.96 -2.40
C PHE A 47 14.24 -3.50 -2.15
N ARG A 48 14.78 -2.83 -3.18
CA ARG A 48 15.14 -1.42 -3.14
C ARG A 48 14.70 -0.78 -4.44
N TYR A 49 13.76 0.14 -4.34
CA TYR A 49 13.19 0.84 -5.48
C TYR A 49 12.64 2.21 -5.02
N PRO A 50 12.42 3.16 -5.94
CA PRO A 50 11.73 4.41 -5.66
C PRO A 50 10.23 4.15 -5.53
N LEU A 51 9.35 4.95 -6.16
CA LEU A 51 7.91 4.65 -6.16
C LEU A 51 7.56 3.79 -7.37
N THR A 52 6.45 3.06 -7.26
CA THR A 52 5.82 2.44 -8.42
C THR A 52 5.04 3.46 -9.25
N ILE A 53 4.81 3.16 -10.53
CA ILE A 53 3.99 3.99 -11.43
C ILE A 53 2.58 4.20 -10.85
N LEU A 54 2.02 3.13 -10.29
CA LEU A 54 0.71 3.13 -9.63
C LEU A 54 0.87 2.64 -8.19
N PRO A 55 0.16 3.24 -7.23
CA PRO A 55 0.17 2.79 -5.84
C PRO A 55 -0.42 1.38 -5.70
N PRO A 56 -0.15 0.68 -4.59
CA PRO A 56 -0.68 -0.66 -4.35
C PRO A 56 -2.19 -0.68 -4.08
N LYS A 57 -2.87 0.49 -4.02
CA LYS A 57 -4.33 0.58 -3.80
C LYS A 57 -5.15 -0.34 -4.71
N LYS A 58 -4.67 -0.62 -5.92
CA LYS A 58 -5.30 -1.53 -6.90
C LYS A 58 -5.50 -2.97 -6.38
N VAL A 59 -4.80 -3.37 -5.33
CA VAL A 59 -4.97 -4.67 -4.66
C VAL A 59 -6.28 -4.69 -3.87
N PHE A 60 -6.70 -3.55 -3.34
CA PHE A 60 -7.94 -3.41 -2.57
C PHE A 60 -9.10 -2.86 -3.43
N LEU A 61 -8.77 -2.02 -4.40
CA LEU A 61 -9.69 -1.37 -5.34
C LEU A 61 -9.29 -1.73 -6.78
N PRO A 62 -9.63 -2.94 -7.27
CA PRO A 62 -9.27 -3.33 -8.63
C PRO A 62 -9.90 -2.39 -9.66
N PRO A 63 -9.25 -2.12 -10.81
CA PRO A 63 -9.77 -1.19 -11.82
C PRO A 63 -11.17 -1.55 -12.36
N LYS A 64 -11.53 -2.83 -12.31
CA LYS A 64 -12.85 -3.35 -12.62
C LYS A 64 -13.15 -4.53 -11.69
N GLU A 65 -14.39 -4.61 -11.25
CA GLU A 65 -14.89 -5.71 -10.43
C GLU A 65 -16.32 -6.05 -10.87
N LEU A 66 -16.63 -7.35 -10.90
CA LEU A 66 -18.00 -7.82 -11.07
C LEU A 66 -18.64 -7.92 -9.70
N LEU A 67 -19.59 -7.03 -9.41
CA LEU A 67 -20.26 -6.95 -8.10
C LEU A 67 -21.40 -7.96 -7.97
N LEU A 68 -22.19 -8.09 -9.05
CA LEU A 68 -23.42 -8.87 -9.09
C LEU A 68 -23.46 -9.69 -10.37
N LYS A 69 -23.99 -10.91 -10.26
CA LYS A 69 -24.28 -11.77 -11.40
C LYS A 69 -25.74 -12.19 -11.35
N ARG A 70 -26.45 -12.01 -12.46
CA ARG A 70 -27.83 -12.48 -12.60
C ARG A 70 -27.89 -13.69 -13.53
N SER A 71 -28.49 -14.77 -13.08
CA SER A 71 -28.72 -15.96 -13.89
C SER A 71 -29.87 -15.75 -14.89
N LYS A 72 -29.98 -16.63 -15.89
CA LYS A 72 -31.13 -16.64 -16.82
C LYS A 72 -32.47 -16.93 -16.12
N SER A 73 -32.47 -17.62 -14.98
CA SER A 73 -33.67 -17.83 -14.16
C SER A 73 -34.04 -16.61 -13.30
N GLY A 74 -33.27 -15.52 -13.37
CA GLY A 74 -33.51 -14.28 -12.65
C GLY A 74 -32.88 -14.24 -11.25
N GLN A 75 -32.16 -15.28 -10.83
CA GLN A 75 -31.47 -15.32 -9.54
C GLN A 75 -30.29 -14.35 -9.55
N LEU A 76 -30.22 -13.49 -8.53
CA LEU A 76 -29.11 -12.57 -8.31
C LEU A 76 -28.11 -13.20 -7.33
N GLU A 77 -26.83 -13.14 -7.65
CA GLU A 77 -25.71 -13.59 -6.86
C GLU A 77 -24.76 -12.41 -6.65
N GLU A 78 -24.46 -12.10 -5.39
CA GLU A 78 -23.46 -11.10 -5.03
C GLU A 78 -22.08 -11.75 -4.91
N LEU A 79 -21.09 -11.17 -5.60
CA LEU A 79 -19.76 -11.73 -5.73
C LEU A 79 -18.77 -11.01 -4.81
N LEU A 80 -18.92 -11.24 -3.51
CA LEU A 80 -18.01 -10.68 -2.52
C LEU A 80 -16.67 -11.46 -2.48
N PRO A 81 -15.55 -10.79 -2.19
CA PRO A 81 -14.28 -11.47 -1.89
C PRO A 81 -14.48 -12.50 -0.78
N GLN A 82 -13.92 -13.69 -0.97
CA GLN A 82 -14.03 -14.83 -0.06
C GLN A 82 -12.86 -14.85 0.91
N ALA A 83 -13.02 -15.46 2.09
CA ALA A 83 -11.95 -15.63 3.08
C ALA A 83 -10.76 -16.47 2.55
N SER A 84 -10.99 -17.25 1.49
CA SER A 84 -9.96 -17.99 0.76
C SER A 84 -9.12 -17.11 -0.17
N ASP A 85 -9.57 -15.90 -0.49
CA ASP A 85 -8.90 -14.98 -1.41
C ASP A 85 -7.78 -14.22 -0.70
N ARG A 86 -6.78 -14.98 -0.23
CA ARG A 86 -5.69 -14.44 0.57
C ARG A 86 -4.63 -13.78 -0.30
N THR A 87 -4.08 -12.68 0.20
CA THR A 87 -3.05 -11.91 -0.50
C THR A 87 -1.85 -11.64 0.40
N LEU A 88 -0.63 -11.76 -0.15
CA LEU A 88 0.56 -11.16 0.43
C LEU A 88 0.94 -9.96 -0.43
N LEU A 89 0.87 -8.76 0.14
CA LEU A 89 1.36 -7.53 -0.45
C LEU A 89 2.73 -7.20 0.17
N PHE A 90 3.79 -7.49 -0.58
CA PHE A 90 5.16 -7.31 -0.15
C PHE A 90 5.78 -6.03 -0.74
N GLY A 91 6.65 -5.39 0.05
CA GLY A 91 7.51 -4.30 -0.39
C GLY A 91 6.84 -2.93 -0.37
N VAL A 92 5.83 -2.72 0.47
CA VAL A 92 5.06 -1.46 0.50
C VAL A 92 5.81 -0.37 1.27
N HIS A 93 5.88 0.84 0.71
CA HIS A 93 6.48 2.00 1.37
C HIS A 93 5.53 2.66 2.38
N LEU A 94 6.05 3.44 3.34
CA LEU A 94 5.22 4.05 4.38
C LEU A 94 4.19 5.04 3.84
N VAL A 95 4.54 5.77 2.78
CA VAL A 95 3.60 6.69 2.12
C VAL A 95 2.39 5.96 1.53
N ASP A 96 2.60 4.77 0.95
CA ASP A 96 1.51 3.95 0.42
C ASP A 96 0.69 3.31 1.54
N ILE A 97 1.34 2.85 2.62
CA ILE A 97 0.66 2.37 3.83
C ILE A 97 -0.24 3.47 4.40
N HIS A 98 0.26 4.70 4.48
CA HIS A 98 -0.55 5.83 4.93
C HIS A 98 -1.76 6.06 4.04
N GLY A 99 -1.57 5.97 2.72
CA GLY A 99 -2.67 6.04 1.76
C GLY A 99 -3.73 4.97 2.01
N ILE A 100 -3.32 3.73 2.30
CA ILE A 100 -4.23 2.63 2.66
C ILE A 100 -5.00 2.97 3.96
N LEU A 101 -4.35 3.53 4.98
CA LEU A 101 -5.04 3.94 6.22
C LEU A 101 -6.09 5.04 5.98
N TYR A 102 -5.89 5.93 5.00
CA TYR A 102 -6.93 6.88 4.59
C TYR A 102 -8.09 6.21 3.85
N LEU A 103 -7.80 5.18 3.05
CA LEU A 103 -8.84 4.36 2.43
C LEU A 103 -9.65 3.61 3.48
N ASP A 104 -9.00 3.03 4.50
CA ASP A 104 -9.65 2.37 5.64
C ASP A 104 -10.68 3.33 6.27
N LYS A 105 -10.30 4.58 6.56
CA LYS A 105 -11.23 5.60 7.09
C LYS A 105 -12.39 5.93 6.16
N SER A 106 -12.14 6.00 4.86
CA SER A 106 -13.13 6.46 3.87
C SER A 106 -14.10 5.37 3.44
N LEU A 107 -13.68 4.10 3.51
CA LEU A 107 -14.43 2.94 3.01
C LEU A 107 -14.98 2.06 4.14
N GLU A 108 -14.64 2.35 5.40
CA GLU A 108 -15.23 1.66 6.56
C GLU A 108 -16.20 2.56 7.35
N GLU A 109 -16.20 3.88 7.12
CA GLU A 109 -17.09 4.83 7.79
C GLU A 109 -17.68 5.88 6.81
N PRO A 110 -18.94 6.32 6.99
CA PRO A 110 -19.94 5.80 7.93
C PRO A 110 -20.58 4.48 7.47
N PHE A 111 -20.33 4.07 6.23
CA PHE A 111 -20.80 2.81 5.65
C PHE A 111 -19.60 1.96 5.26
N VAL A 112 -19.69 0.67 5.56
CA VAL A 112 -18.64 -0.30 5.25
C VAL A 112 -18.80 -0.80 3.81
N ASP A 113 -17.78 -0.58 2.99
CA ASP A 113 -17.61 -1.25 1.72
C ASP A 113 -17.11 -2.69 1.97
N GLU A 114 -18.01 -3.66 1.81
CA GLU A 114 -17.71 -5.08 2.04
C GLU A 114 -16.67 -5.65 1.08
N TYR A 115 -16.56 -5.11 -0.14
CA TYR A 115 -15.58 -5.56 -1.13
C TYR A 115 -14.18 -5.12 -0.73
N TYR A 116 -14.02 -3.88 -0.30
CA TYR A 116 -12.78 -3.34 0.24
C TYR A 116 -12.39 -4.06 1.55
N ARG A 117 -13.29 -4.04 2.55
CA ARG A 117 -13.01 -4.56 3.90
C ARG A 117 -12.54 -6.01 3.86
N ARG A 118 -13.17 -6.86 3.06
CA ARG A 118 -12.80 -8.28 2.96
C ARG A 118 -11.44 -8.47 2.34
N ARG A 119 -11.10 -7.74 1.26
CA ARG A 119 -9.74 -7.77 0.68
C ARG A 119 -8.71 -7.27 1.68
N ARG A 120 -9.02 -6.16 2.34
CA ARG A 120 -8.14 -5.53 3.33
C ARG A 120 -7.84 -6.49 4.48
N ALA A 121 -8.85 -7.20 4.99
CA ALA A 121 -8.72 -8.20 6.05
C ALA A 121 -7.99 -9.48 5.60
N ASN A 122 -8.13 -9.87 4.32
CA ASN A 122 -7.49 -11.06 3.74
C ASN A 122 -6.07 -10.79 3.22
N THR A 123 -5.52 -9.59 3.42
CA THR A 123 -4.21 -9.20 2.92
C THR A 123 -3.20 -9.06 4.04
N VAL A 124 -2.10 -9.82 3.94
CA VAL A 124 -0.90 -9.61 4.73
C VAL A 124 -0.04 -8.54 4.07
N ILE A 125 0.34 -7.50 4.81
CA ILE A 125 1.16 -6.38 4.32
C ILE A 125 2.53 -6.45 4.96
N ILE A 126 3.56 -6.65 4.13
CA ILE A 126 4.97 -6.52 4.53
C ILE A 126 5.52 -5.25 3.88
N GLY A 127 5.70 -4.20 4.68
CA GLY A 127 6.32 -2.97 4.25
C GLY A 127 7.84 -3.04 4.23
N ILE A 128 8.46 -2.15 3.46
CA ILE A 128 9.91 -1.97 3.40
C ILE A 128 10.24 -0.49 3.42
N SER A 129 11.35 -0.13 4.05
CA SER A 129 11.76 1.27 4.13
C SER A 129 11.93 1.91 2.77
N ASP A 130 11.41 3.13 2.66
CA ASP A 130 11.60 4.00 1.51
C ASP A 130 13.09 4.17 1.18
N CYS A 131 13.44 4.10 -0.10
CA CYS A 131 14.79 4.44 -0.53
C CYS A 131 15.03 5.96 -0.40
N GLN A 132 16.31 6.36 -0.35
CA GLN A 132 16.67 7.77 -0.12
C GLN A 132 16.03 8.77 -1.10
N GLN A 133 15.72 8.33 -2.33
CA GLN A 133 15.12 9.17 -3.36
C GLN A 133 13.72 9.68 -2.99
N ASN A 134 12.99 8.94 -2.13
CA ASN A 134 11.64 9.31 -1.68
C ASN A 134 11.56 9.60 -0.18
N LYS A 135 12.70 9.66 0.51
CA LYS A 135 12.75 9.87 1.95
C LYS A 135 12.00 11.15 2.37
N TYR A 136 12.12 12.20 1.57
CA TYR A 136 11.39 13.45 1.75
C TYR A 136 9.86 13.26 1.77
N LEU A 137 9.34 12.41 0.88
CA LEU A 137 7.91 12.16 0.75
C LEU A 137 7.38 11.41 1.97
N ALA A 138 8.09 10.38 2.42
CA ALA A 138 7.76 9.65 3.63
C ALA A 138 7.85 10.55 4.88
N GLU A 139 8.92 11.34 5.02
CA GLU A 139 9.10 12.31 6.11
C GLU A 139 8.02 13.42 6.12
N THR A 140 7.45 13.75 4.96
CA THR A 140 6.43 14.80 4.85
C THR A 140 5.02 14.23 5.01
N LEU A 141 4.70 13.14 4.33
CA LEU A 141 3.36 12.60 4.23
C LEU A 141 3.08 11.49 5.22
N ALA A 142 4.06 10.67 5.60
CA ALA A 142 3.90 9.53 6.50
C ALA A 142 4.80 9.56 7.76
N PRO A 143 5.09 10.72 8.40
CA PRO A 143 6.15 10.79 9.41
C PRO A 143 5.91 9.99 10.69
N ASP A 144 4.66 9.68 11.00
CA ASP A 144 4.25 9.02 12.25
C ASP A 144 3.51 7.71 12.01
N VAL A 145 3.62 7.12 10.82
CA VAL A 145 2.92 5.86 10.50
C VAL A 145 3.59 4.71 11.25
N GLN A 146 2.86 4.15 12.21
CA GLN A 146 3.29 3.01 13.03
C GLN A 146 2.34 1.81 12.93
N GLU A 147 1.33 1.91 12.05
CA GLU A 147 0.27 0.92 11.87
C GLU A 147 -0.06 0.74 10.38
N GLY A 148 -1.00 -0.17 10.08
CA GLY A 148 -1.43 -0.46 8.71
C GLY A 148 -0.62 -1.55 7.99
N PHE A 149 0.38 -2.14 8.66
CA PHE A 149 1.19 -3.24 8.16
C PHE A 149 1.31 -4.37 9.19
N ASP A 150 1.63 -5.58 8.74
CA ASP A 150 1.92 -6.71 9.63
C ASP A 150 3.39 -6.76 10.03
N LEU A 151 4.27 -6.52 9.05
CA LEU A 151 5.70 -6.34 9.26
C LEU A 151 6.19 -5.11 8.50
N TYR A 152 7.14 -4.39 9.07
CA TYR A 152 7.88 -3.35 8.36
C TYR A 152 9.37 -3.61 8.45
N LEU A 153 10.05 -3.56 7.30
CA LEU A 153 11.44 -3.96 7.16
C LEU A 153 12.34 -2.74 7.00
N GLU A 154 13.20 -2.51 8.00
CA GLU A 154 14.23 -1.49 7.95
C GLU A 154 15.58 -2.08 7.55
N PRO A 155 16.22 -1.61 6.47
CA PRO A 155 17.51 -2.14 6.05
C PRO A 155 18.59 -1.79 7.08
N ILE A 156 19.29 -2.80 7.58
CA ILE A 156 20.50 -2.62 8.40
C ILE A 156 21.78 -2.84 7.59
N SER A 157 21.65 -3.54 6.46
CA SER A 157 22.69 -3.70 5.44
C SER A 157 22.06 -3.91 4.06
N ASP A 158 22.87 -4.24 3.04
CA ASP A 158 22.39 -4.53 1.68
C ASP A 158 21.56 -5.80 1.56
N SER A 159 21.64 -6.69 2.54
CA SER A 159 20.97 -8.00 2.46
C SER A 159 20.29 -8.41 3.76
N GLU A 160 20.16 -7.50 4.72
CA GLU A 160 19.63 -7.79 6.04
C GLU A 160 18.74 -6.65 6.53
N TYR A 161 17.65 -7.03 7.17
CA TYR A 161 16.59 -6.14 7.60
C TYR A 161 16.26 -6.38 9.07
N LEU A 162 16.05 -5.29 9.80
CA LEU A 162 15.34 -5.27 11.07
C LEU A 162 13.83 -5.32 10.77
N ALA A 163 13.13 -6.29 11.35
CA ALA A 163 11.69 -6.47 11.20
C ALA A 163 10.95 -5.91 12.41
N ILE A 164 10.14 -4.88 12.16
CA ILE A 164 9.20 -4.31 13.12
C ILE A 164 7.87 -5.04 12.98
N VAL A 165 7.32 -5.46 14.11
CA VAL A 165 6.00 -6.10 14.16
C VAL A 165 4.91 -5.04 14.31
N GLY A 166 3.97 -5.00 13.37
CA GLY A 166 2.83 -4.06 13.38
C GLY A 166 1.49 -4.71 13.72
N SER A 167 1.41 -6.05 13.75
CA SER A 167 0.15 -6.76 13.98
C SER A 167 0.32 -8.14 14.65
N PRO A 168 -0.77 -8.77 15.14
CA PRO A 168 -0.75 -10.16 15.58
C PRO A 168 -0.34 -11.16 14.50
N ILE A 169 -0.59 -10.87 13.23
CA ILE A 169 -0.13 -11.71 12.10
C ILE A 169 1.40 -11.58 12.00
N GLY A 170 1.93 -10.37 12.04
CA GLY A 170 3.37 -10.11 12.08
C GLY A 170 4.08 -10.85 13.21
N GLN A 171 3.48 -10.86 14.40
CA GLN A 171 4.02 -11.58 15.56
C GLN A 171 4.13 -13.09 15.31
N LYS A 172 3.19 -13.70 14.57
CA LYS A 172 3.27 -15.10 14.16
C LYS A 172 4.38 -15.33 13.12
N LEU A 173 4.56 -14.39 12.20
CA LEU A 173 5.58 -14.51 11.14
C LEU A 173 7.00 -14.48 11.70
N VAL A 174 7.28 -13.58 12.65
CA VAL A 174 8.61 -13.50 13.30
C VAL A 174 8.94 -14.72 14.17
N GLY A 175 7.93 -15.48 14.59
CA GLY A 175 8.13 -16.77 15.27
C GLY A 175 8.56 -17.92 14.34
N SER A 176 8.62 -17.68 13.02
CA SER A 176 9.08 -18.69 12.06
C SER A 176 10.60 -18.83 12.02
N LYS A 177 11.08 -19.96 11.47
CA LYS A 177 12.51 -20.25 11.30
C LYS A 177 13.30 -19.29 10.41
N PHE A 178 12.64 -18.32 9.78
CA PHE A 178 13.27 -17.37 8.86
C PHE A 178 13.87 -16.16 9.58
N PHE A 179 13.44 -15.90 10.81
CA PHE A 179 13.84 -14.76 11.63
C PHE A 179 14.81 -15.18 12.74
N GLN A 180 15.61 -14.22 13.18
CA GLN A 180 16.51 -14.36 14.33
C GLN A 180 16.24 -13.24 15.31
N GLU A 181 16.19 -13.53 16.61
CA GLU A 181 16.06 -12.50 17.63
C GLU A 181 17.32 -11.64 17.71
N THR A 182 17.13 -10.35 17.98
CA THR A 182 18.23 -9.39 18.12
C THR A 182 18.00 -8.39 19.24
N GLN A 183 19.11 -7.87 19.76
CA GLN A 183 19.17 -6.76 20.73
C GLN A 183 19.36 -5.41 20.03
N ILE A 184 19.42 -5.37 18.70
CA ILE A 184 19.47 -4.11 17.95
C ILE A 184 18.16 -3.37 18.21
N HIS A 185 18.25 -2.24 18.91
CA HIS A 185 17.14 -1.31 19.12
C HIS A 185 17.04 -0.34 17.94
N GLN A 186 15.82 -0.06 17.50
CA GLN A 186 15.58 1.01 16.53
C GLN A 186 16.09 2.36 17.07
N GLY A 187 16.70 3.16 16.20
CA GLY A 187 16.63 4.60 16.37
C GLY A 187 15.21 5.05 16.06
N LYS A 188 14.62 5.94 16.88
CA LYS A 188 13.38 6.59 16.48
C LYS A 188 13.63 7.30 15.14
N VAL A 189 12.83 7.00 14.12
CA VAL A 189 12.72 7.87 12.95
C VAL A 189 12.01 9.11 13.45
N GLU A 190 12.79 10.09 13.93
CA GLU A 190 12.24 11.40 14.28
C GLU A 190 11.85 12.09 12.98
N SER A 191 10.55 12.37 12.84
CA SER A 191 10.09 13.30 11.83
C SER A 191 10.76 14.65 12.07
N THR A 192 11.59 15.08 11.13
CA THR A 192 12.25 16.38 11.20
C THR A 192 11.32 17.53 10.79
N ARG A 193 10.05 17.25 10.46
CA ARG A 193 9.12 18.23 9.89
C ARG A 193 7.79 18.26 10.63
N ALA A 194 7.59 19.39 11.30
CA ALA A 194 6.32 19.83 11.85
C ALA A 194 5.46 20.41 10.72
N ILE A 195 4.75 19.57 9.95
CA ILE A 195 3.42 20.02 9.52
C ILE A 195 2.61 20.00 10.81
N ASP A 196 2.02 21.13 11.20
CA ASP A 196 1.20 21.19 12.39
C ASP A 196 -0.09 20.41 12.12
N LYS A 197 -0.03 19.09 12.34
CA LYS A 197 -1.13 18.14 12.13
C LYS A 197 -2.34 18.39 13.04
N LYS A 198 -2.27 19.39 13.93
CA LYS A 198 -3.30 19.70 14.91
C LYS A 198 -4.44 20.54 14.35
N ASP A 199 -4.25 21.22 13.23
CA ASP A 199 -5.30 21.99 12.58
C ASP A 199 -5.83 21.22 11.35
N PRO A 200 -6.98 20.54 11.46
CA PRO A 200 -7.56 19.77 10.35
C PRO A 200 -7.91 20.67 9.16
N ASP A 201 -8.12 21.98 9.39
CA ASP A 201 -8.45 22.95 8.36
C ASP A 201 -7.21 23.68 7.82
N TYR A 202 -6.00 23.34 8.28
CA TYR A 202 -4.77 24.03 7.87
C TYR A 202 -4.63 24.07 6.35
N LEU A 203 -4.85 22.93 5.68
CA LEU A 203 -4.76 22.85 4.23
C LEU A 203 -5.84 23.70 3.55
N ALA A 204 -7.07 23.70 4.06
CA ALA A 204 -8.16 24.51 3.54
C ALA A 204 -7.83 26.01 3.66
N LYS A 205 -7.31 26.44 4.82
CA LYS A 205 -6.86 27.82 5.07
C LYS A 205 -5.69 28.22 4.16
N VAL A 206 -4.73 27.33 3.94
CA VAL A 206 -3.61 27.57 3.02
C VAL A 206 -4.13 27.73 1.60
N ILE A 207 -5.05 26.88 1.15
CA ILE A 207 -5.67 27.00 -0.19
C ILE A 207 -6.41 28.33 -0.30
N GLU A 208 -7.26 28.66 0.66
CA GLU A 208 -8.02 29.93 0.68
C GLU A 208 -7.10 31.15 0.66
N ALA A 209 -6.05 31.15 1.51
CA ALA A 209 -5.09 32.24 1.58
C ALA A 209 -4.19 32.37 0.34
N THR A 210 -4.10 31.32 -0.48
CA THR A 210 -3.23 31.29 -1.66
C THR A 210 -4.00 31.30 -2.98
N MET A 211 -5.33 31.42 -3.00
CA MET A 211 -6.10 31.30 -4.25
C MET A 211 -5.64 32.27 -5.36
N ASP A 212 -5.27 33.49 -5.00
CA ASP A 212 -4.79 34.51 -5.95
C ASP A 212 -3.27 34.40 -6.25
N SER A 213 -2.60 33.37 -5.74
CA SER A 213 -1.18 33.17 -5.97
C SER A 213 -0.91 32.66 -7.38
N LYS A 214 0.09 33.27 -8.04
CA LYS A 214 0.58 32.89 -9.37
C LYS A 214 0.97 31.40 -9.48
N ILE A 215 1.26 30.73 -8.36
CA ILE A 215 1.59 29.30 -8.38
C ILE A 215 0.47 28.45 -9.00
N TRP A 216 -0.79 28.82 -8.78
CA TRP A 216 -1.93 28.08 -9.33
C TRP A 216 -2.00 28.23 -10.86
N ASP A 217 -1.73 29.42 -11.40
CA ASP A 217 -1.63 29.64 -12.85
C ASP A 217 -0.50 28.84 -13.48
N ASP A 218 0.65 28.77 -12.81
CA ASP A 218 1.81 28.04 -13.31
C ASP A 218 1.58 26.53 -13.30
N LEU A 219 0.91 26.00 -12.27
CA LEU A 219 0.50 24.60 -12.21
C LEU A 219 -0.57 24.27 -13.24
N ALA A 220 -1.56 25.15 -13.42
CA ALA A 220 -2.64 24.96 -14.39
C ALA A 220 -2.12 24.84 -15.83
N LYS A 221 -1.10 25.62 -16.20
CA LYS A 221 -0.45 25.55 -17.53
C LYS A 221 0.23 24.22 -17.83
N GLN A 222 0.65 23.47 -16.80
CA GLN A 222 1.25 22.14 -16.96
C GLN A 222 0.19 21.03 -17.07
N CYS A 223 -1.03 21.31 -16.60
CA CYS A 223 -2.11 20.33 -16.60
C CYS A 223 -2.69 20.16 -18.01
N ILE A 224 -2.68 18.94 -18.51
CA ILE A 224 -3.30 18.56 -19.79
C ILE A 224 -4.70 17.94 -19.61
N ALA A 225 -5.31 18.09 -18.44
CA ALA A 225 -6.64 17.58 -18.09
C ALA A 225 -6.87 16.08 -18.36
N CYS A 226 -5.81 15.25 -18.27
CA CYS A 226 -5.90 13.82 -18.57
C CYS A 226 -6.44 12.96 -17.40
N GLY A 227 -6.56 13.51 -16.19
CA GLY A 227 -7.05 12.80 -15.01
C GLY A 227 -6.08 11.79 -14.38
N ILE A 228 -4.81 11.73 -14.83
CA ILE A 228 -3.81 10.78 -14.31
C ILE A 228 -3.57 10.91 -12.80
N CYS A 229 -3.72 12.13 -12.25
CA CYS A 229 -3.58 12.40 -10.82
C CYS A 229 -4.50 11.52 -9.96
N SER A 230 -5.73 11.26 -10.41
CA SER A 230 -6.70 10.40 -9.70
C SER A 230 -6.29 8.92 -9.71
N TYR A 231 -5.58 8.48 -10.75
CA TYR A 231 -5.08 7.11 -10.85
C TYR A 231 -3.86 6.87 -9.95
N VAL A 232 -2.92 7.83 -9.92
CA VAL A 232 -1.68 7.71 -9.14
C VAL A 232 -1.84 8.11 -7.68
N CYS A 233 -2.89 8.86 -7.33
CA CYS A 233 -3.17 9.24 -5.94
C CYS A 233 -3.58 8.01 -5.12
N PRO A 234 -2.89 7.68 -4.01
CA PRO A 234 -3.19 6.48 -3.22
C PRO A 234 -4.53 6.57 -2.46
N VAL A 235 -5.09 7.77 -2.28
CA VAL A 235 -6.33 8.01 -1.53
C VAL A 235 -7.57 8.25 -2.39
N CYS A 236 -7.44 8.32 -3.72
CA CYS A 236 -8.61 8.44 -4.60
C CYS A 236 -9.32 7.09 -4.75
N TYR A 237 -10.60 7.03 -4.37
CA TYR A 237 -11.42 5.80 -4.35
C TYR A 237 -12.77 5.90 -5.09
N CYS A 238 -13.09 7.02 -5.73
CA CYS A 238 -14.35 7.16 -6.45
C CYS A 238 -14.44 6.16 -7.62
N THR A 239 -15.56 5.45 -7.72
CA THR A 239 -15.86 4.48 -8.77
C THR A 239 -17.23 4.74 -9.38
N ASP A 240 -17.50 4.13 -10.53
CA ASP A 240 -18.82 4.10 -11.16
C ASP A 240 -19.31 2.66 -11.26
N THR A 241 -20.63 2.46 -11.27
CA THR A 241 -21.26 1.13 -11.39
C THR A 241 -22.09 1.08 -12.66
N VAL A 242 -21.82 0.08 -13.49
CA VAL A 242 -22.50 -0.09 -14.78
C VAL A 242 -23.11 -1.48 -14.87
N ASP A 243 -24.38 -1.54 -15.31
CA ASP A 243 -25.06 -2.79 -15.63
C ASP A 243 -24.81 -3.14 -17.10
N SER A 244 -24.33 -4.36 -17.35
CA SER A 244 -24.17 -4.91 -18.70
C SER A 244 -24.96 -6.21 -18.86
N MET A 245 -25.74 -6.31 -19.93
CA MET A 245 -26.40 -7.57 -20.32
C MET A 245 -25.64 -8.20 -21.48
N ASP A 246 -25.11 -9.40 -21.28
CA ASP A 246 -24.62 -10.24 -22.37
C ASP A 246 -25.86 -10.80 -23.11
N LEU A 247 -26.22 -10.17 -24.23
CA LEU A 247 -27.30 -10.59 -25.14
C LEU A 247 -26.86 -11.79 -26.00
#